data_AF-A0A2S7IZT7-F1
#
_entry.id   AF-A0A2S7IZT7-F1
#
_cell.length_a   1.000
_cell.length_b   1.000
_cell.length_c   1.000
_cell.angle_alpha   90.00
_cell.angle_beta   90.00
_cell.angle_gamma   90.00
#
_symmetry.space_group_name_H-M   'P 1'
#
loop_
_entity.id
_entity.type
_entity.pdbx_description
1 polymer ?
#
loop_
_entity_poly.entity_id
_entity_poly.type
_entity_poly.pdbx_seq_one_letter_code
_entity_poly.pdbx_strand_id
1 'polypeptide(L)'
;MEYKKINKDELKDNPLIDAMMRWGHIMLCVSNSDHILNKMETLRIEKSMDNIIHIDMLNLSFSITYGRMFSDAGNGFPKLDRNAIYKTERLRSIHDRIIELRNKRYAHQDDNDGIDFHLEVEYYKGVLKLKPQIKMIIFGNEFPAYRELINVLQAYTYEKIHKLTDRLSKQLGVPVEFPHGEPPEHHK
;
A
#
# COMPACT_ATOMS: atom_id res chain seq x y z
N MET A 1 35.08 5.73 -8.15
CA MET A 1 34.89 7.04 -7.48
C MET A 1 34.54 6.72 -6.04
N GLU A 2 35.35 7.16 -5.07
CA GLU A 2 35.21 6.76 -3.66
C GLU A 2 34.38 7.82 -2.93
N TYR A 3 33.18 7.45 -2.49
CA TYR A 3 32.28 8.38 -1.79
C TYR A 3 32.75 8.56 -0.34
N LYS A 4 33.05 9.80 0.07
CA LYS A 4 33.31 10.12 1.48
C LYS A 4 31.99 10.05 2.25
N LYS A 5 31.94 9.19 3.28
CA LYS A 5 30.79 9.12 4.18
C LYS A 5 30.74 10.38 5.05
N ILE A 6 29.73 11.21 4.87
CA ILE A 6 29.46 12.38 5.71
C ILE A 6 28.55 11.93 6.86
N ASN A 7 28.81 12.39 8.09
CA ASN A 7 27.91 12.09 9.20
C ASN A 7 26.58 12.85 9.00
N LYS A 8 25.46 12.14 9.09
CA LYS A 8 24.11 12.74 9.02
C LYS A 8 23.95 13.91 10.00
N ASP A 9 24.63 13.86 11.15
CA ASP A 9 24.60 14.93 12.15
C ASP A 9 25.07 16.29 11.61
N GLU A 10 25.94 16.29 10.60
CA GLU A 10 26.42 17.53 9.96
C GLU A 10 25.36 18.17 9.03
N LEU A 11 24.30 17.43 8.70
CA LEU A 11 23.21 17.86 7.82
C LEU A 11 21.83 17.78 8.51
N LYS A 12 21.78 17.43 9.80
CA LYS A 12 20.54 17.17 10.56
C LYS A 12 19.63 18.39 10.66
N ASP A 13 20.18 19.60 10.65
CA ASP A 13 19.38 20.83 10.75
C ASP A 13 18.86 21.32 9.38
N ASN A 14 19.15 20.60 8.29
CA ASN A 14 18.65 20.97 6.97
C ASN A 14 17.20 20.48 6.77
N PRO A 15 16.21 21.37 6.64
CA PRO A 15 14.81 20.99 6.50
C PRO A 15 14.53 20.15 5.23
N LEU A 16 15.35 20.27 4.19
CA LEU A 16 15.23 19.45 2.97
C LEU A 16 15.72 18.01 3.18
N ILE A 17 16.72 17.78 4.04
CA ILE A 17 17.17 16.44 4.40
C ILE A 17 16.11 15.73 5.23
N ASP A 18 15.49 16.44 6.17
CA ASP A 18 14.37 15.90 6.94
C ASP A 18 13.14 15.63 6.07
N ALA A 19 12.85 16.51 5.10
CA ALA A 19 11.81 16.26 4.11
C ALA A 19 12.14 15.01 3.28
N MET A 20 13.41 14.81 2.87
CA MET A 20 13.84 13.63 2.13
C MET A 20 13.62 12.34 2.92
N MET A 21 14.01 12.31 4.20
CA MET A 21 13.77 11.17 5.09
C MET A 21 12.28 10.82 5.19
N ARG A 22 11.45 11.85 5.31
CA ARG A 22 9.99 11.74 5.37
C ARG A 22 9.40 11.19 4.09
N TRP A 23 9.90 11.62 2.93
CA TRP A 23 9.51 11.08 1.63
C TRP A 23 10.05 9.67 1.38
N GLY A 24 11.20 9.31 1.95
CA GLY A 24 11.72 7.94 1.93
C GLY A 24 10.78 6.93 2.59
N HIS A 25 10.10 7.33 3.67
CA HIS A 25 9.05 6.51 4.28
C HIS A 25 7.85 6.31 3.33
N ILE A 26 7.40 7.36 2.65
CA ILE A 26 6.34 7.25 1.64
C ILE A 26 6.76 6.32 0.50
N MET A 27 7.98 6.49 -0.01
CA MET A 27 8.54 5.61 -1.05
C MET A 27 8.52 4.15 -0.63
N LEU A 28 8.92 3.85 0.61
CA LEU A 28 8.85 2.49 1.16
C LEU A 28 7.40 1.95 1.19
N CYS A 29 6.43 2.78 1.60
CA CYS A 29 5.03 2.37 1.59
C CYS A 29 4.51 2.10 0.16
N VAL A 30 4.92 2.91 -0.82
CA VAL A 30 4.58 2.69 -2.23
C VAL A 30 5.20 1.38 -2.72
N SER A 31 6.50 1.16 -2.50
CA SER A 31 7.19 -0.08 -2.90
C SER A 31 6.61 -1.32 -2.24
N ASN A 32 6.23 -1.24 -0.96
CA ASN A 32 5.57 -2.35 -0.28
C ASN A 32 4.18 -2.62 -0.88
N SER A 33 3.39 -1.58 -1.16
CA SER A 33 2.07 -1.73 -1.77
C SER A 33 2.17 -2.37 -3.15
N ASP A 34 3.14 -1.93 -3.95
CA ASP A 34 3.47 -2.48 -5.26
C ASP A 34 3.89 -3.96 -5.19
N HIS A 35 4.81 -4.30 -4.28
CA HIS A 35 5.24 -5.68 -4.06
C HIS A 35 4.09 -6.59 -3.66
N ILE A 36 3.23 -6.16 -2.74
CA ILE A 36 2.08 -6.95 -2.29
C ILE A 36 1.09 -7.13 -3.45
N LEU A 37 0.83 -6.08 -4.24
CA LEU A 37 -0.03 -6.19 -5.42
C LEU A 37 0.54 -7.17 -6.46
N ASN A 38 1.84 -7.14 -6.73
CA ASN A 38 2.51 -8.11 -7.61
C ASN A 38 2.32 -9.55 -7.10
N LYS A 39 2.38 -9.76 -5.78
CA LYS A 39 2.12 -11.09 -5.20
C LYS A 39 0.67 -11.50 -5.35
N MET A 40 -0.28 -10.59 -5.17
CA MET A 40 -1.71 -10.88 -5.35
C MET A 40 -2.07 -11.19 -6.80
N GLU A 41 -1.52 -10.45 -7.76
CA GLU A 41 -1.76 -10.63 -9.20
C GLU A 41 -1.24 -11.99 -9.73
N THR A 42 -0.16 -12.50 -9.15
CA THR A 42 0.46 -13.77 -9.57
C THR A 42 -0.03 -14.98 -8.77
N LEU A 43 -0.88 -14.76 -7.76
CA LEU A 43 -1.34 -15.83 -6.87
C LEU A 43 -2.43 -16.67 -7.55
N ARG A 44 -2.24 -17.99 -7.56
CA ARG A 44 -3.28 -18.93 -7.99
C ARG A 44 -4.39 -18.98 -6.94
N ILE A 45 -5.62 -18.67 -7.35
CA ILE A 45 -6.80 -18.80 -6.48
C ILE A 45 -7.24 -20.26 -6.46
N GLU A 46 -7.13 -20.88 -5.30
CA GLU A 46 -7.53 -22.27 -5.04
C GLU A 46 -8.63 -22.30 -3.97
N LYS A 47 -9.56 -23.25 -4.08
CA LYS A 47 -10.64 -23.43 -3.09
C LYS A 47 -10.15 -24.22 -1.87
N SER A 48 -9.00 -23.83 -1.32
CA SER A 48 -8.47 -24.35 -0.06
C SER A 48 -8.52 -23.26 1.00
N MET A 49 -8.77 -23.64 2.26
CA MET A 49 -8.84 -22.67 3.36
C MET A 49 -7.51 -21.91 3.53
N ASP A 50 -6.38 -22.60 3.34
CA ASP A 50 -5.05 -22.01 3.39
C ASP A 50 -4.85 -20.91 2.34
N ASN A 51 -5.25 -21.16 1.09
CA ASN A 51 -5.17 -20.17 0.01
C ASN A 51 -6.10 -18.97 0.27
N ILE A 52 -7.31 -19.21 0.78
CA ILE A 52 -8.26 -18.16 1.13
C ILE A 52 -7.69 -17.25 2.24
N ILE A 53 -7.14 -17.83 3.30
CA ILE A 53 -6.52 -17.08 4.40
C ILE A 53 -5.31 -16.30 3.89
N HIS A 54 -4.46 -16.91 3.06
CA HIS A 54 -3.30 -16.22 2.50
C HIS A 54 -3.70 -15.01 1.64
N ILE A 55 -4.74 -15.15 0.81
CA ILE A 55 -5.28 -14.03 0.04
C ILE A 55 -5.79 -12.91 0.94
N ASP A 56 -6.50 -13.24 2.03
CA ASP A 56 -6.98 -12.23 2.98
C ASP A 56 -5.83 -11.50 3.68
N MET A 57 -4.78 -12.23 4.08
CA MET A 57 -3.56 -11.65 4.66
C MET A 57 -2.88 -10.66 3.72
N LEU A 58 -2.82 -10.96 2.42
CA LEU A 58 -2.27 -10.06 1.40
C LEU A 58 -3.16 -8.81 1.22
N ASN A 59 -4.49 -8.98 1.16
CA ASN A 59 -5.43 -7.86 1.06
C ASN A 59 -5.36 -6.93 2.28
N LEU A 60 -5.27 -7.49 3.49
CA LEU A 60 -5.04 -6.75 4.73
C LEU A 60 -3.74 -5.95 4.65
N SER A 61 -2.64 -6.63 4.30
CA SER A 61 -1.31 -6.04 4.22
C SER A 61 -1.26 -4.90 3.20
N PHE A 62 -1.88 -5.10 2.04
CA PHE A 62 -2.02 -4.08 1.00
C PHE A 62 -2.82 -2.88 1.51
N SER A 63 -4.03 -3.12 2.03
CA SER A 63 -4.96 -2.06 2.47
C SER A 63 -4.37 -1.20 3.59
N ILE A 64 -3.70 -1.82 4.56
CA ILE A 64 -3.02 -1.11 5.66
C ILE A 64 -1.83 -0.32 5.14
N THR A 65 -0.96 -0.93 4.33
CA THR A 65 0.24 -0.28 3.80
C THR A 65 -0.12 0.90 2.90
N TYR A 66 -1.13 0.73 2.05
CA TYR A 66 -1.68 1.78 1.22
C TYR A 66 -2.25 2.92 2.06
N GLY A 67 -3.13 2.59 3.01
CA GLY A 67 -3.82 3.56 3.85
C GLY A 67 -2.89 4.44 4.70
N ARG A 68 -1.71 3.93 5.09
CA ARG A 68 -0.70 4.70 5.85
C ARG A 68 -0.22 5.96 5.14
N MET A 69 -0.20 5.97 3.81
CA MET A 69 0.22 7.15 3.04
C MET A 69 -0.82 8.28 3.06
N PHE A 70 -2.08 7.93 3.30
CA PHE A 70 -3.21 8.86 3.28
C PHE A 70 -3.79 9.15 4.67
N SER A 71 -3.28 8.47 5.69
CA SER A 71 -3.65 8.67 7.09
C SER A 71 -2.67 9.62 7.75
N ASP A 72 -3.14 10.37 8.75
CA ASP A 72 -2.23 11.17 9.57
C ASP A 72 -1.38 10.22 10.43
N ALA A 73 -0.05 10.35 10.33
CA ALA A 73 0.88 9.52 11.07
C ALA A 73 1.25 10.13 12.44
N GLY A 74 0.79 11.35 12.77
CA GLY A 74 1.08 12.06 14.02
C GLY A 74 2.54 12.50 14.21
N ASN A 75 3.49 11.86 13.52
CA ASN A 75 4.93 12.08 13.62
C ASN A 75 5.48 13.02 12.53
N GLY A 76 4.61 13.83 11.92
CA GLY A 76 4.97 14.79 10.87
C GLY A 76 5.35 14.17 9.53
N PHE A 77 5.02 12.91 9.27
CA PHE A 77 5.14 12.32 7.93
C PHE A 77 4.18 13.00 6.95
N PRO A 78 4.53 13.09 5.66
CA PRO A 78 3.67 13.70 4.66
C PRO A 78 2.38 12.89 4.53
N LYS A 79 1.25 13.50 4.82
CA LYS A 79 -0.05 12.96 4.42
C LYS A 79 -0.25 13.26 2.94
N LEU A 80 -0.45 12.22 2.14
CA LEU A 80 -0.75 12.37 0.73
C LEU A 80 -2.17 12.91 0.54
N ASP A 81 -2.30 13.89 -0.34
CA ASP A 81 -3.59 14.40 -0.78
C ASP A 81 -4.02 13.65 -2.04
N ARG A 82 -5.08 12.84 -1.91
CA ARG A 82 -5.66 12.08 -3.02
C ARG A 82 -6.08 12.97 -4.18
N ASN A 83 -6.50 14.22 -3.94
CA ASN A 83 -6.96 15.13 -5.00
C ASN A 83 -5.77 15.73 -5.77
N ALA A 84 -4.63 15.88 -5.09
CA ALA A 84 -3.38 16.29 -5.72
C ALA A 84 -2.82 15.17 -6.62
N ILE A 85 -3.05 13.91 -6.29
CA ILE A 85 -2.47 12.74 -6.98
C ILE A 85 -3.41 12.19 -8.06
N TYR A 86 -4.65 11.89 -7.70
CA TYR A 86 -5.61 11.20 -8.56
C TYR A 86 -6.51 12.20 -9.31
N LYS A 87 -6.16 12.41 -10.58
CA LYS A 87 -6.82 13.42 -11.43
C LYS A 87 -8.17 12.98 -11.97
N THR A 88 -8.41 11.69 -12.10
CA THR A 88 -9.67 11.14 -12.63
C THR A 88 -10.60 10.68 -11.52
N GLU A 89 -11.91 10.71 -11.77
CA GLU A 89 -12.90 10.20 -10.83
C GLU A 89 -12.74 8.69 -10.61
N ARG A 90 -12.40 7.94 -11.66
CA ARG A 90 -12.08 6.51 -11.57
C ARG A 90 -10.99 6.23 -10.54
N LEU A 91 -9.87 6.96 -10.58
CA LEU A 91 -8.77 6.72 -9.64
C LEU A 91 -9.16 7.10 -8.20
N ARG A 92 -9.95 8.17 -8.03
CA ARG A 92 -10.48 8.55 -6.72
C ARG A 92 -11.44 7.51 -6.16
N SER A 93 -12.32 6.94 -6.98
CA SER A 93 -13.23 5.89 -6.54
C SER A 93 -12.50 4.60 -6.15
N ILE A 94 -11.43 4.24 -6.88
CA ILE A 94 -10.57 3.10 -6.52
C ILE A 94 -9.88 3.35 -5.17
N HIS A 95 -9.30 4.55 -4.98
CA HIS A 95 -8.73 4.95 -3.69
C HIS A 95 -9.75 4.84 -2.56
N ASP A 96 -10.95 5.40 -2.76
CA ASP A 96 -12.03 5.39 -1.78
C ASP A 96 -12.43 3.98 -1.40
N ARG A 97 -12.48 3.08 -2.38
CA ARG A 97 -12.75 1.66 -2.15
C ARG A 97 -11.68 1.00 -1.27
N ILE A 98 -10.39 1.24 -1.53
CA ILE A 98 -9.30 0.66 -0.71
C ILE A 98 -9.35 1.20 0.72
N ILE A 99 -9.60 2.50 0.90
CA ILE A 99 -9.73 3.12 2.23
C ILE A 99 -10.96 2.60 2.97
N GLU A 100 -12.08 2.43 2.27
CA GLU A 100 -13.30 1.83 2.82
C GLU A 100 -13.04 0.39 3.27
N LEU A 101 -12.39 -0.44 2.46
CA LEU A 101 -12.00 -1.80 2.81
C LEU A 101 -11.11 -1.82 4.07
N ARG A 102 -10.11 -0.94 4.13
CA ARG A 102 -9.26 -0.78 5.31
C ARG A 102 -10.08 -0.44 6.55
N ASN A 103 -11.02 0.49 6.45
CA ASN A 103 -11.81 0.97 7.59
C ASN A 103 -12.84 -0.05 8.06
N LYS A 104 -13.64 -0.60 7.14
CA LYS A 104 -14.76 -1.50 7.45
C LYS A 104 -14.35 -2.94 7.69
N ARG A 105 -13.42 -3.49 6.88
CA ARG A 105 -13.06 -4.91 6.96
C ARG A 105 -11.96 -5.19 7.97
N TYR A 106 -11.05 -4.24 8.18
CA TYR A 106 -9.80 -4.49 8.91
C TYR A 106 -9.57 -3.59 10.14
N ALA A 107 -10.24 -2.44 10.26
CA ALA A 107 -10.06 -1.52 11.40
C ALA A 107 -11.25 -1.49 12.37
N HIS A 108 -12.47 -1.71 11.90
CA HIS A 108 -13.69 -1.78 12.70
C HIS A 108 -14.40 -3.13 12.45
N GLN A 109 -15.11 -3.67 13.44
CA GLN A 109 -15.94 -4.89 13.31
C GLN A 109 -17.38 -4.57 12.84
N ASP A 110 -17.56 -3.49 12.08
CA ASP A 110 -18.87 -3.18 11.51
C ASP A 110 -19.19 -4.15 10.36
N ASP A 111 -20.48 -4.30 10.03
CA ASP A 111 -21.01 -5.27 9.06
C ASP A 111 -20.06 -5.50 7.86
N ASN A 112 -19.49 -6.70 7.84
CA ASN A 112 -18.35 -7.01 7.00
C ASN A 112 -18.86 -7.65 5.71
N ASP A 113 -19.17 -6.83 4.69
CA ASP A 113 -19.67 -7.28 3.37
C ASP A 113 -18.77 -8.32 2.67
N GLY A 114 -17.56 -8.57 3.18
CA GLY A 114 -16.56 -9.44 2.58
C GLY A 114 -16.34 -10.82 3.22
N ILE A 115 -16.85 -11.07 4.44
CA ILE A 115 -16.71 -12.37 5.12
C ILE A 115 -18.04 -12.71 5.82
N ASP A 116 -18.73 -13.73 5.31
CA ASP A 116 -19.94 -14.28 5.92
C ASP A 116 -19.62 -15.64 6.54
N PHE A 117 -19.97 -15.79 7.81
CA PHE A 117 -19.86 -17.03 8.56
C PHE A 117 -21.24 -17.62 8.76
N HIS A 118 -21.45 -18.80 8.18
CA HIS A 118 -22.66 -19.57 8.38
C HIS A 118 -22.36 -20.87 9.12
N LEU A 119 -23.27 -21.29 9.99
CA LEU A 119 -23.19 -22.57 10.68
C LEU A 119 -24.29 -23.48 10.17
N GLU A 120 -23.91 -24.51 9.41
CA GLU A 120 -24.84 -25.57 9.05
C GLU A 120 -24.91 -26.58 10.20
N VAL A 121 -26.12 -26.86 10.66
CA VAL A 121 -26.37 -27.77 11.79
C VAL A 121 -27.18 -28.95 11.26
N GLU A 122 -26.58 -30.14 11.33
CA GLU A 122 -27.26 -31.39 11.00
C GLU A 122 -27.51 -32.18 12.29
N TYR A 123 -28.73 -32.63 12.51
CA TYR A 123 -29.06 -33.54 13.61
C TYR A 123 -29.48 -34.89 13.08
N TYR A 124 -28.75 -35.95 13.45
CA TYR A 124 -29.07 -37.32 13.05
C TYR A 124 -28.68 -38.32 14.13
N LYS A 125 -29.62 -39.20 14.50
CA LYS A 125 -29.44 -40.28 15.50
C LYS A 125 -28.79 -39.84 16.81
N GLY A 126 -29.22 -38.71 17.38
CA GLY A 126 -28.68 -38.21 18.65
C GLY A 126 -27.33 -37.50 18.53
N VAL A 127 -26.78 -37.39 17.33
CA VAL A 127 -25.54 -36.64 17.06
C VAL A 127 -25.89 -35.31 16.40
N LEU A 128 -25.40 -34.22 17.00
CA LEU A 128 -25.43 -32.89 16.42
C LEU A 128 -24.10 -32.65 15.69
N LYS A 129 -24.15 -32.48 14.37
CA LYS A 129 -22.98 -32.17 13.54
C LYS A 129 -23.03 -30.69 13.17
N LEU A 130 -22.00 -29.98 13.59
CA LEU A 130 -21.79 -28.57 13.30
C LEU A 130 -20.81 -28.45 12.13
N LYS A 131 -21.20 -27.78 11.06
CA LYS A 131 -20.38 -27.53 9.87
C LYS A 131 -20.23 -26.02 9.67
N PRO A 132 -19.11 -25.42 10.10
CA PRO A 132 -18.84 -24.02 9.80
C PRO A 132 -18.59 -23.86 8.30
N GLN A 133 -19.24 -22.85 7.71
CA GLN A 133 -19.09 -22.42 6.32
C GLN A 133 -18.59 -20.98 6.34
N ILE A 134 -17.50 -20.72 5.61
CA ILE A 134 -16.94 -19.37 5.47
C ILE A 134 -17.08 -18.97 4.01
N LYS A 135 -17.79 -17.88 3.76
CA LYS A 135 -17.89 -17.27 2.45
C LYS A 135 -17.09 -15.98 2.47
N MET A 136 -15.98 -15.98 1.73
CA MET A 136 -15.12 -14.81 1.60
C MET A 136 -15.22 -14.24 0.18
N ILE A 137 -15.45 -12.93 0.07
CA ILE A 137 -15.28 -12.21 -1.19
C ILE A 137 -13.79 -11.91 -1.37
N ILE A 138 -13.22 -12.50 -2.41
CA ILE A 138 -11.87 -12.23 -2.89
C ILE A 138 -11.98 -11.12 -3.95
N PHE A 139 -11.43 -9.94 -3.69
CA PHE A 139 -11.49 -8.77 -4.59
C PHE A 139 -10.51 -8.88 -5.79
N GLY A 140 -10.33 -10.08 -6.34
CA GLY A 140 -9.33 -10.36 -7.38
C GLY A 140 -9.54 -9.63 -8.71
N ASN A 141 -10.78 -9.27 -9.03
CA ASN A 141 -11.11 -8.57 -10.28
C ASN A 141 -10.70 -7.08 -10.29
N GLU A 142 -10.28 -6.53 -9.14
CA GLU A 142 -9.93 -5.12 -9.01
C GLU A 142 -8.43 -4.86 -9.22
N PHE A 143 -7.60 -5.90 -9.36
CA PHE A 143 -6.13 -5.74 -9.46
C PHE A 143 -5.67 -4.82 -10.59
N PRO A 144 -6.21 -4.90 -11.84
CA PRO A 144 -5.82 -3.96 -12.89
C PRO A 144 -6.11 -2.49 -12.54
N ALA A 145 -7.18 -2.25 -11.78
CA ALA A 145 -7.54 -0.91 -11.31
C ALA A 145 -6.60 -0.44 -10.20
N TYR A 146 -6.21 -1.34 -9.28
CA TYR A 146 -5.22 -1.04 -8.24
C TYR A 146 -3.84 -0.78 -8.85
N ARG A 147 -3.47 -1.53 -9.90
CA ARG A 147 -2.21 -1.38 -10.64
C ARG A 147 -2.07 0.01 -11.23
N GLU A 148 -3.09 0.48 -11.93
CA GLU A 148 -3.11 1.84 -12.47
C GLU A 148 -2.90 2.89 -11.37
N LEU A 149 -3.59 2.73 -10.25
CA LEU A 149 -3.51 3.64 -9.13
C LEU A 149 -2.12 3.64 -8.47
N ILE A 150 -1.47 2.47 -8.33
CA ILE A 150 -0.10 2.35 -7.82
C ILE A 150 0.91 2.99 -8.78
N ASN A 151 0.75 2.82 -10.09
CA ASN A 151 1.64 3.44 -11.07
C ASN A 151 1.60 4.99 -11.00
N VAL A 152 0.40 5.57 -10.87
CA VAL A 152 0.24 7.02 -10.68
C VAL A 152 0.90 7.48 -9.37
N LEU A 153 0.77 6.69 -8.31
CA LEU A 153 1.34 7.00 -7.01
C LEU A 153 2.88 6.91 -7.00
N GLN A 154 3.45 5.92 -7.68
CA GLN A 154 4.89 5.79 -7.91
C GLN A 154 5.43 7.03 -8.63
N ALA A 155 4.85 7.37 -9.78
CA ALA A 155 5.27 8.53 -10.57
C ALA A 155 5.24 9.83 -9.75
N TYR A 156 4.17 10.06 -8.99
CA TYR A 156 4.05 11.23 -8.12
C TYR A 156 5.13 11.27 -7.02
N THR A 157 5.42 10.11 -6.41
CA THR A 157 6.42 10.01 -5.34
C THR A 157 7.82 10.30 -5.87
N TYR A 158 8.18 9.74 -7.02
CA TYR A 158 9.44 10.03 -7.71
C TYR A 158 9.57 11.51 -8.05
N GLU A 159 8.53 12.12 -8.62
CA GLU A 159 8.54 13.55 -8.96
C GLU A 159 8.82 14.43 -7.73
N LYS A 160 8.24 14.08 -6.56
CA LYS A 160 8.44 14.83 -5.31
C LYS A 160 9.85 14.68 -4.78
N ILE A 161 10.41 13.47 -4.81
CA ILE A 161 11.80 13.22 -4.41
C ILE A 161 12.76 14.00 -5.32
N HIS A 162 12.56 13.98 -6.64
CA HIS A 162 13.39 14.74 -7.58
C HIS A 162 13.33 16.25 -7.35
N LYS A 163 12.15 16.79 -7.09
CA LYS A 163 12.02 18.22 -6.73
C LYS A 163 12.77 18.55 -5.43
N LEU A 164 12.85 17.62 -4.48
CA LEU A 164 13.63 17.82 -3.25
C LEU A 164 15.14 17.72 -3.51
N THR A 165 15.60 16.76 -4.32
CA THR A 165 17.01 16.66 -4.69
C THR A 165 17.48 17.89 -5.44
N ASP A 166 16.69 18.40 -6.39
CA ASP A 166 17.02 19.60 -7.16
C ASP A 166 17.15 20.83 -6.27
N ARG A 167 16.25 20.98 -5.30
CA ARG A 167 16.29 22.07 -4.32
C ARG A 167 17.50 21.95 -3.41
N LEU A 168 17.80 20.75 -2.94
CA LEU A 168 18.94 20.50 -2.07
C LEU A 168 20.26 20.73 -2.82
N SER A 169 20.35 20.31 -4.07
CA SER A 169 21.48 20.58 -4.97
C SER A 169 21.73 22.09 -5.12
N LYS A 170 20.67 22.87 -5.41
CA LYS A 170 20.75 24.33 -5.49
C LYS A 170 21.18 24.98 -4.17
N GLN A 171 20.70 24.46 -3.03
CA GLN A 171 21.03 24.99 -1.71
C GLN A 171 22.48 24.71 -1.32
N LEU A 172 23.00 23.53 -1.63
CA LEU A 172 24.36 23.11 -1.25
C LEU A 172 25.42 23.56 -2.28
N GLY A 173 25.02 23.98 -3.47
CA GLY A 173 25.95 24.34 -4.54
C GLY A 173 26.70 23.15 -5.14
N VAL A 174 26.25 21.92 -4.86
CA VAL A 174 26.83 20.67 -5.35
C VAL A 174 25.73 19.75 -5.86
N PRO A 175 25.98 18.93 -6.90
CA PRO A 175 25.01 17.94 -7.37
C PRO A 175 24.59 16.98 -6.24
N VAL A 176 23.28 16.77 -6.12
CA VAL A 176 22.71 15.78 -5.21
C VAL A 176 22.00 14.73 -6.03
N GLU A 177 22.47 13.50 -5.91
CA GLU A 177 21.89 12.35 -6.58
C GLU A 177 21.09 11.53 -5.57
N PHE A 178 19.86 11.18 -5.95
CA PHE A 178 19.10 10.15 -5.26
C PHE A 178 19.17 8.88 -6.10
N PRO A 179 19.51 7.72 -5.50
CA PRO A 179 19.67 6.50 -6.27
C PRO A 179 18.38 6.18 -7.02
N HIS A 180 18.51 6.10 -8.33
CA HIS A 180 17.51 5.50 -9.18
C HIS A 180 17.66 3.98 -9.08
N GLY A 181 16.76 3.33 -8.35
CA GLY A 181 16.50 1.92 -8.62
C GLY A 181 15.86 1.80 -10.00
N GLU A 182 16.08 0.67 -10.69
CA GLU A 182 15.23 0.36 -11.83
C GLU A 182 13.77 0.41 -11.37
N PRO A 183 12.83 0.95 -12.18
CA PRO A 183 11.42 0.75 -11.94
C PRO A 183 11.19 -0.75 -11.68
N PRO A 184 10.41 -1.14 -10.67
CA PRO A 184 10.05 -2.54 -10.49
C PRO A 184 9.58 -3.10 -11.83
N GLU A 185 10.10 -4.26 -12.26
CA GLU A 185 9.68 -4.86 -13.53
C GLU A 185 8.15 -4.90 -13.56
N HIS A 186 7.54 -4.08 -14.42
CA HIS A 186 6.12 -4.17 -14.69
C HIS A 186 5.94 -5.45 -15.51
N HIS A 187 5.59 -6.55 -14.84
CA HIS A 187 5.18 -7.76 -15.53
C HIS A 187 4.00 -7.39 -16.45
N LYS A 188 4.22 -7.56 -17.76
CA LYS A 188 3.20 -7.41 -18.81
C LYS A 188 2.19 -8.54 -18.75
#